data_AF-A0A7G9WGB3-F1
#
_entry.id   AF-A0A7G9WGB3-F1
#
_cell.length_a   1.000
_cell.length_b   1.000
_cell.length_c   1.000
_cell.angle_alpha   90.00
_cell.angle_beta   90.00
_cell.angle_gamma   90.00
#
_symmetry.space_group_name_H-M   'P 1'
#
loop_
_entity.id
_entity.type
_entity.pdbx_description
1 polymer ?
#
loop_
_entity_poly.entity_id
_entity_poly.type
_entity_poly.pdbx_seq_one_letter_code
_entity_poly.pdbx_strand_id
1 'polypeptide(L)'
;MVLDLSNGGLMCSGLDAVEFFEMLAAGEDIDIDAKTPEFCEAYDKALNRLRYEVRKSVPVHPKVIKAKYRGQSNRYSCGHCGFDLRPSDLAIYKFCPNCGREILHKEPTP
;
A
#
# COMPACT_ATOMS: atom_id res chain seq x y z
N MET A 1 19.03 -14.69 22.07
CA MET A 1 18.29 -15.66 21.25
C MET A 1 18.84 -15.55 19.84
N VAL A 2 19.39 -16.62 19.26
CA VAL A 2 19.94 -16.56 17.89
C VAL A 2 18.79 -16.83 16.93
N LEU A 3 18.55 -15.92 15.98
CA LEU A 3 17.56 -16.12 14.93
C LEU A 3 18.00 -17.30 14.06
N ASP A 4 17.21 -18.38 14.07
CA ASP A 4 17.45 -19.52 13.21
C ASP A 4 17.03 -19.17 11.77
N LEU A 5 18.02 -18.84 10.95
CA LEU A 5 17.84 -18.51 9.53
C LEU A 5 17.76 -19.76 8.63
N SER A 6 17.73 -20.97 9.20
CA SER A 6 17.71 -22.23 8.44
C SER A 6 16.38 -22.51 7.72
N ASN A 7 15.33 -21.74 8.02
CA ASN A 7 13.98 -21.94 7.46
C ASN A 7 13.80 -21.36 6.03
N GLY A 8 14.89 -20.99 5.34
CA GLY A 8 14.86 -20.67 3.91
C GLY A 8 14.12 -19.39 3.51
N GLY A 9 13.83 -18.47 4.44
CA GLY A 9 13.22 -17.18 4.13
C GLY A 9 11.74 -17.29 3.72
N LEU A 10 10.91 -17.84 4.60
CA LEU A 10 9.45 -17.75 4.44
C LEU A 10 9.04 -16.27 4.37
N MET A 11 8.38 -15.89 3.27
CA MET A 11 7.90 -14.53 3.05
C MET A 11 6.54 -14.36 3.73
N CYS A 12 6.36 -13.27 4.48
CA CYS A 12 5.05 -12.83 4.95
C CYS A 12 4.48 -11.75 4.02
N SER A 13 3.20 -11.39 4.20
CA SER A 13 2.65 -10.25 3.48
C SER A 13 3.30 -8.95 3.98
N GLY A 14 3.33 -7.93 3.11
CA GLY A 14 3.85 -6.63 3.52
C GLY A 14 3.10 -6.01 4.71
N LEU A 15 1.80 -6.29 4.84
CA LEU A 15 0.99 -5.80 5.96
C LEU A 15 1.40 -6.49 7.26
N ASP A 16 1.58 -7.82 7.23
CA ASP A 16 2.04 -8.58 8.40
C ASP A 16 3.44 -8.14 8.83
N ALA A 17 4.32 -7.81 7.88
CA ALA A 17 5.63 -7.26 8.18
C ALA A 17 5.53 -5.92 8.91
N VAL A 18 4.68 -5.00 8.44
CA VAL A 18 4.45 -3.70 9.12
C VAL A 18 3.91 -3.92 10.52
N GLU A 19 2.91 -4.79 10.69
CA GLU A 19 2.31 -5.10 11.99
C GLU A 19 3.36 -5.66 12.96
N PHE A 20 4.20 -6.60 12.51
CA PHE A 20 5.30 -7.15 13.29
C PHE A 20 6.24 -6.05 13.82
N PHE A 21 6.70 -5.14 12.95
CA PHE A 21 7.59 -4.06 13.37
C PHE A 21 6.88 -3.01 14.25
N GLU A 22 5.58 -2.80 14.09
CA GLU A 22 4.80 -1.93 14.99
C GLU A 22 4.68 -2.53 16.39
N MET A 23 4.40 -3.84 16.49
CA MET A 23 4.35 -4.56 17.77
C MET A 23 5.72 -4.55 18.46
N LEU A 24 6.81 -4.78 17.72
CA LEU A 24 8.16 -4.76 18.27
C LEU A 24 8.52 -3.38 18.86
N ALA A 25 8.10 -2.29 18.21
CA ALA A 25 8.34 -0.93 18.70
C ALA A 25 7.53 -0.60 19.96
N ALA A 26 6.28 -1.06 20.00
CA ALA A 26 5.36 -0.87 21.13
C ALA A 26 5.69 -1.77 22.33
N GLY A 27 6.36 -2.91 22.09
CA GLY A 27 6.75 -3.87 23.11
C GLY A 27 8.00 -3.47 23.91
N GLU A 28 8.23 -4.22 24.98
CA GLU A 28 9.48 -4.21 25.77
C GLU A 28 10.54 -5.15 25.18
N ASP A 29 10.26 -5.78 24.03
CA ASP A 29 11.14 -6.78 23.40
C ASP A 29 12.45 -6.17 22.85
N ILE A 30 12.47 -4.86 22.61
CA ILE A 30 13.70 -4.13 22.31
C ILE A 30 14.28 -3.66 23.64
N ASP A 31 15.50 -4.11 23.92
CA ASP A 31 16.30 -3.70 25.07
C ASP A 31 16.27 -2.16 25.24
N ILE A 32 15.99 -1.71 26.47
CA ILE A 32 15.87 -0.29 26.81
C ILE A 32 17.17 0.44 26.49
N ASP A 33 18.31 -0.23 26.69
CA ASP A 33 19.64 0.34 26.41
C ASP A 33 19.90 0.50 24.90
N ALA A 34 19.17 -0.26 24.06
CA ALA A 34 19.20 -0.12 22.61
C ALA A 34 18.24 0.96 22.08
N LYS A 35 17.25 1.41 22.87
CA LYS A 35 16.30 2.48 22.51
C LYS A 35 16.92 3.87 22.67
N THR A 36 18.11 4.09 22.12
CA THR A 36 18.69 5.44 22.04
C THR A 36 17.83 6.33 21.14
N PRO A 37 17.84 7.67 21.31
CA PRO A 37 17.11 8.57 20.44
C PRO A 37 17.42 8.37 18.95
N GLU A 38 18.69 8.13 18.61
CA GLU A 38 19.17 7.90 17.24
C GLU A 38 18.63 6.59 16.67
N PHE A 39 18.59 5.53 17.48
CA PHE A 39 17.99 4.25 17.08
C PHE A 39 16.49 4.42 16.81
N CYS A 40 15.76 5.06 17.72
CA CYS A 40 14.33 5.29 17.57
C CYS A 40 14.01 6.12 16.31
N GLU A 41 14.78 7.17 16.03
CA GLU A 41 14.61 7.96 14.80
C GLU A 41 14.90 7.14 13.54
N ALA A 42 15.99 6.36 13.53
CA ALA A 42 16.34 5.51 12.40
C ALA A 42 15.28 4.41 12.17
N TYR A 43 14.78 3.82 13.24
CA TYR A 43 13.71 2.82 13.23
C TYR A 43 12.42 3.39 12.64
N ASP A 44 11.99 4.57 13.10
CA ASP A 44 10.79 5.24 12.58
C ASP A 44 10.92 5.57 11.09
N LYS A 45 12.08 6.04 10.65
CA LYS A 45 12.35 6.28 9.22
C LYS A 45 12.24 4.98 8.40
N ALA A 46 12.80 3.88 8.90
CA ALA A 46 12.74 2.58 8.25
C ALA A 46 11.31 2.03 8.19
N LEU A 47 10.57 2.09 9.31
CA LEU A 47 9.19 1.65 9.37
C LEU A 47 8.28 2.47 8.46
N ASN A 48 8.47 3.79 8.40
CA ASN A 48 7.74 4.66 7.47
C ASN A 48 8.04 4.33 6.00
N ARG A 49 9.30 3.98 5.70
CA ARG A 49 9.67 3.52 4.36
C ARG A 49 9.00 2.19 4.02
N LEU A 50 8.98 1.23 4.94
CA LEU A 50 8.29 -0.04 4.77
C LEU A 50 6.79 0.16 4.54
N ARG A 51 6.13 0.93 5.41
CA ARG A 51 4.72 1.32 5.26
C ARG A 51 4.44 1.91 3.88
N TYR A 52 5.31 2.80 3.40
CA TYR A 52 5.14 3.42 2.08
C TYR A 52 5.21 2.38 0.95
N GLU A 53 6.20 1.50 0.95
CA GLU A 53 6.34 0.47 -0.10
C GLU A 53 5.21 -0.56 -0.05
N VAL A 54 4.82 -1.03 1.14
CA VAL A 54 3.67 -1.94 1.32
C VAL A 54 2.40 -1.26 0.87
N ARG A 55 2.21 0.02 1.22
CA ARG A 55 1.05 0.77 0.74
C ARG A 55 1.01 0.82 -0.78
N LYS A 56 2.12 0.78 -1.53
CA LYS A 56 2.10 0.78 -3.01
C LYS A 56 1.47 -0.47 -3.61
N SER A 57 1.58 -1.61 -2.96
CA SER A 57 0.98 -2.84 -3.48
C SER A 57 -0.51 -2.96 -3.16
N VAL A 58 -1.05 -2.11 -2.28
CA VAL A 58 -2.48 -2.13 -1.93
C VAL A 58 -3.33 -1.69 -3.14
N PRO A 59 -4.29 -2.52 -3.59
CA PRO A 59 -5.18 -2.18 -4.69
C PRO A 59 -6.06 -0.95 -4.38
N VAL A 60 -6.44 -0.22 -5.43
CA VAL A 60 -7.18 1.05 -5.29
C VAL A 60 -8.43 1.09 -6.15
N HIS A 61 -9.50 1.65 -5.60
CA HIS A 61 -10.71 1.91 -6.37
C HIS A 61 -10.52 3.17 -7.24
N PRO A 62 -10.97 3.16 -8.50
CA PRO A 62 -11.06 4.38 -9.29
C PRO A 62 -12.01 5.39 -8.63
N LYS A 63 -11.66 6.67 -8.69
CA LYS A 63 -12.56 7.77 -8.38
C LYS A 63 -13.45 8.03 -9.60
N VAL A 64 -14.75 8.11 -9.38
CA VAL A 64 -15.73 8.40 -10.44
C VAL A 64 -16.13 9.86 -10.37
N ILE A 65 -15.86 10.60 -11.45
CA ILE A 65 -16.30 11.99 -11.61
C ILE A 65 -17.52 11.96 -12.53
N LYS A 66 -18.71 12.18 -11.95
CA LYS A 66 -19.98 12.14 -12.68
C LYS A 66 -20.06 13.28 -13.69
N ALA A 67 -20.54 12.96 -14.90
CA ALA A 67 -20.83 13.97 -15.90
C ALA A 67 -21.92 14.95 -15.41
N LYS A 68 -21.73 16.24 -15.67
CA LYS A 68 -22.70 17.29 -15.29
C LYS A 68 -23.75 17.56 -16.36
N TYR A 69 -23.46 17.24 -17.62
CA TYR A 69 -24.31 17.56 -18.77
C TYR A 69 -24.73 16.31 -19.52
N ARG A 70 -25.94 16.32 -20.10
CA ARG A 70 -26.42 15.27 -21.00
C ARG A 70 -25.46 15.15 -22.19
N GLY A 71 -25.12 13.91 -22.56
CA GLY A 71 -24.23 13.59 -23.67
C GLY A 71 -22.75 13.44 -23.28
N GLN A 72 -22.37 13.68 -22.02
CA GLN A 72 -21.02 13.42 -21.53
C GLN A 72 -20.96 12.11 -20.74
N SER A 73 -19.89 11.32 -20.94
CA SER A 73 -19.59 10.15 -20.14
C SER A 73 -18.90 10.54 -18.83
N ASN A 74 -19.04 9.68 -17.80
CA ASN A 74 -18.28 9.83 -16.56
C ASN A 74 -16.78 9.76 -16.85
N ARG A 75 -15.99 10.48 -16.05
CA ARG A 75 -14.53 10.36 -16.04
C ARG A 75 -14.09 9.52 -14.86
N TYR A 76 -12.99 8.81 -15.02
CA TYR A 76 -12.43 7.96 -13.99
C TYR A 76 -10.99 8.36 -13.75
N SER A 77 -10.55 8.31 -12.50
CA SER A 77 -9.14 8.53 -12.18
C SER A 77 -8.64 7.54 -11.15
N CYS A 78 -7.34 7.26 -11.15
CA CYS A 78 -6.73 6.40 -10.15
C CYS A 78 -6.99 6.96 -8.75
N GLY A 79 -7.53 6.13 -7.85
CA GLY A 79 -7.84 6.54 -6.48
C GLY A 79 -6.64 7.05 -5.68
N HIS A 80 -5.43 6.62 -6.06
CA HIS A 80 -4.18 7.03 -5.43
C HIS A 80 -3.50 8.23 -6.09
N CYS A 81 -3.07 8.09 -7.34
CA CYS A 81 -2.24 9.12 -8.00
C CYS A 81 -3.04 10.12 -8.83
N GLY A 82 -4.34 9.92 -9.03
CA GLY A 82 -5.20 10.82 -9.80
C GLY A 82 -5.01 10.76 -11.32
N PHE A 83 -4.21 9.82 -11.84
CA PHE A 83 -4.06 9.61 -13.28
C PHE A 83 -5.42 9.36 -13.94
N ASP A 84 -5.69 10.04 -15.05
CA ASP A 84 -6.96 9.95 -15.78
C ASP A 84 -7.06 8.60 -16.48
N LEU A 85 -8.09 7.84 -16.14
CA LEU A 85 -8.39 6.53 -16.70
C LEU A 85 -9.59 6.69 -17.62
N ARG A 86 -9.45 6.35 -18.90
CA ARG A 86 -10.62 6.37 -19.80
C ARG A 86 -11.56 5.23 -19.42
N PRO A 87 -12.87 5.34 -19.71
CA PRO A 87 -13.81 4.25 -19.46
C PRO A 87 -13.39 2.92 -20.12
N SER A 88 -12.80 2.99 -21.33
CA SER A 88 -12.23 1.82 -22.02
C SER A 88 -11.01 1.24 -21.29
N ASP A 89 -10.24 2.08 -20.62
CA ASP A 89 -9.02 1.69 -19.92
C ASP A 89 -9.33 0.86 -18.67
N LEU A 90 -10.48 1.08 -18.02
CA LEU A 90 -10.89 0.27 -16.87
C LEU A 90 -11.15 -1.19 -17.24
N ALA A 91 -11.77 -1.47 -18.39
CA ALA A 91 -11.98 -2.86 -18.80
C ALA A 91 -10.66 -3.60 -19.14
N ILE A 92 -9.58 -2.87 -19.44
CA ILE A 92 -8.33 -3.40 -19.98
C ILE A 92 -7.23 -3.43 -18.92
N TYR A 93 -7.07 -2.36 -18.15
CA TYR A 93 -5.98 -2.23 -17.21
C TYR A 93 -6.33 -2.81 -15.83
N LYS A 94 -5.65 -3.90 -15.50
CA LYS A 94 -5.59 -4.43 -14.12
C LYS A 94 -4.79 -3.52 -13.18
N PHE A 95 -3.88 -2.71 -13.73
CA PHE A 95 -2.99 -1.84 -12.97
C PHE A 95 -3.00 -0.42 -13.53
N CYS A 96 -2.88 0.58 -12.66
CA CYS A 96 -2.73 1.97 -13.09
C CYS A 96 -1.40 2.14 -13.84
N PRO A 97 -1.41 2.63 -15.09
CA PRO A 97 -0.18 2.75 -15.89
C PRO A 97 0.80 3.79 -15.32
N ASN A 98 0.33 4.72 -14.49
CA ASN A 98 1.17 5.75 -13.91
C ASN A 98 1.85 5.32 -12.59
N CYS A 99 1.14 4.61 -11.71
CA CYS A 99 1.66 4.27 -10.39
C CYS A 99 1.79 2.76 -10.11
N GLY A 100 1.45 1.91 -11.09
CA GLY A 100 1.58 0.45 -11.00
C GLY A 100 0.60 -0.24 -10.06
N ARG A 101 -0.26 0.50 -9.36
CA ARG A 101 -1.24 -0.06 -8.41
C ARG A 101 -2.32 -0.84 -9.09
N GLU A 102 -2.70 -1.97 -8.52
CA GLU A 102 -3.88 -2.70 -8.97
C GLU A 102 -5.14 -1.83 -8.85
N ILE A 103 -5.98 -1.89 -9.88
CA ILE A 103 -7.26 -1.18 -9.94
C ILE A 103 -8.37 -2.17 -9.58
N LEU A 104 -9.08 -1.89 -8.48
CA LEU A 104 -10.25 -2.67 -8.09
C LEU A 104 -11.44 -2.24 -8.95
N HIS A 105 -11.77 -3.08 -9.92
CA HIS A 105 -13.01 -2.97 -10.67
C HIS A 105 -14.15 -3.41 -9.77
N LYS A 106 -15.04 -2.48 -9.39
CA LYS A 106 -16.33 -2.90 -8.82
C LYS A 106 -17.09 -3.62 -9.93
N GLU A 107 -17.53 -4.85 -9.67
CA GLU A 107 -18.60 -5.44 -10.47
C GLU A 107 -19.80 -4.49 -10.47
N PRO A 108 -20.51 -4.33 -11.60
CA PRO A 108 -21.71 -3.53 -11.63
C PRO A 108 -22.71 -4.14 -10.65
N THR A 109 -23.09 -3.39 -9.61
CA THR A 109 -24.25 -3.74 -8.78
C THR A 109 -25.49 -3.80 -9.69
N PRO A 110 -26.31 -4.88 -9.58
CA PRO A 110 -27.49 -5.11 -10.41
C PRO A 110 -28.55 -4.01 -10.30
#